data_AF-A0A933MHW3-F1
#
_entry.id   AF-A0A933MHW3-F1
#
_cell.length_a   1.000
_cell.length_b   1.000
_cell.length_c   1.000
_cell.angle_alpha   90.00
_cell.angle_beta   90.00
_cell.angle_gamma   90.00
#
_symmetry.space_group_name_H-M   'P 1'
#
loop_
_entity.id
_entity.type
_entity.pdbx_description
1 polymer ?
#
loop_
_entity_poly.entity_id
_entity_poly.type
_entity_poly.pdbx_seq_one_letter_code
_entity_poly.pdbx_strand_id
1 'polypeptide(L)'
;MNNRASALVFSFLVVTVLSILGSAVVMRSASEKKISQGYADSAQAFWIAEAGLAQAYYNWSNGISQPQGAVSYGGGTYSIDASSLVQTRVTGVFGASSRILQGSFVFIPRPFDNTLSAGGNLRLSGLLARVEIYDKTRISGTYSRSFGASGWFEDKQENVDQNLTTIKIPDYSGNGVSDEFSDFVLFGRNAAQSYPEDQVVYIQTDNTVNIFPNQDLVGKKIIYVEGTQAGAGDVNIFFDTTWHAGEDLTVISTGDITYVEPLQFQADARLSTISWVDYNEASVFRSEHESIIYTHDDANFVDILDWGSTTGSVIANDEVSLNEVLTYEKYYYSDRIANGDLSPGFKWLSTTNNGTRKMMDWQEIRD
;
A
#
# COMPACT_ATOMS: atom_id res chain seq x y z
N MET A 1 -80.58 -16.78 41.74
CA MET A 1 -79.91 -16.03 40.66
C MET A 1 -79.86 -16.90 39.42
N ASN A 2 -80.18 -16.34 38.24
CA ASN A 2 -80.40 -17.11 37.03
C ASN A 2 -79.06 -17.46 36.36
N ASN A 3 -78.48 -18.61 36.72
CA ASN A 3 -77.12 -19.03 36.34
C ASN A 3 -76.89 -19.08 34.82
N ARG A 4 -77.95 -19.13 34.01
CA ARG A 4 -77.88 -19.17 32.55
C ARG A 4 -77.44 -17.84 31.93
N ALA A 5 -77.86 -16.71 32.49
CA ALA A 5 -77.48 -15.39 31.99
C ALA A 5 -76.00 -15.07 32.29
N SER A 6 -75.55 -15.43 33.51
CA SER A 6 -74.14 -15.28 33.91
C SER A 6 -73.20 -16.12 33.04
N ALA A 7 -73.58 -17.37 32.75
CA ALA A 7 -72.79 -18.26 31.88
C ALA A 7 -72.63 -17.70 30.45
N LEU A 8 -73.65 -17.04 29.92
CA LEU A 8 -73.63 -16.43 28.58
C LEU A 8 -72.77 -15.17 28.54
N VAL A 9 -72.84 -14.30 29.56
CA VAL A 9 -71.94 -13.13 29.65
C VAL A 9 -70.49 -13.57 29.80
N PHE A 10 -70.23 -14.60 30.61
CA PHE A 10 -68.89 -15.13 30.81
C PHE A 10 -68.32 -15.76 29.53
N SER A 11 -69.14 -16.50 28.76
CA SER A 11 -68.69 -17.08 27.49
C SER A 11 -68.38 -16.00 26.45
N PHE A 12 -69.17 -14.93 26.37
CA PHE A 12 -68.86 -13.77 25.51
C PHE A 12 -67.55 -13.09 25.90
N LEU A 13 -67.33 -12.87 27.20
CA LEU A 13 -66.09 -12.28 27.70
C LEU A 13 -64.87 -13.14 27.34
N VAL A 14 -64.97 -14.47 27.51
CA VAL A 14 -63.91 -15.41 27.12
C VAL A 14 -63.64 -15.35 25.62
N VAL A 15 -64.68 -15.35 24.77
CA VAL A 15 -64.53 -15.24 23.31
C VAL A 15 -63.86 -13.92 22.93
N THR A 16 -64.27 -12.79 23.52
CA THR A 16 -63.65 -11.48 23.24
C THR A 16 -62.18 -11.46 23.63
N VAL A 17 -61.82 -11.95 24.82
CA VAL A 17 -60.41 -12.01 25.27
C VAL A 17 -59.60 -12.91 24.35
N LEU A 18 -60.12 -14.08 23.96
CA LEU A 18 -59.45 -14.98 23.02
C LEU A 18 -59.31 -14.36 21.62
N SER A 19 -60.29 -13.59 21.14
CA SER A 19 -60.20 -12.88 19.86
C SER A 19 -59.13 -11.78 19.88
N ILE A 20 -59.01 -11.03 21.00
CA ILE A 20 -57.97 -10.01 21.16
C ILE A 20 -56.59 -10.66 21.18
N LEU A 21 -56.42 -11.74 21.96
CA LEU A 21 -55.15 -12.50 22.02
C LEU A 21 -54.80 -13.12 20.66
N GLY A 22 -55.78 -13.70 19.97
CA GLY A 22 -55.60 -14.25 18.62
C GLY A 22 -55.17 -13.18 17.62
N SER A 23 -55.77 -11.99 17.68
CA SER A 23 -55.39 -10.86 16.83
C SER A 23 -53.97 -10.37 17.13
N ALA A 24 -53.60 -10.30 18.42
CA ALA A 24 -52.25 -9.91 18.83
C ALA A 24 -51.18 -10.89 18.32
N VAL A 25 -51.44 -12.21 18.37
CA VAL A 25 -50.53 -13.23 17.85
C VAL A 25 -50.36 -13.08 16.33
N VAL A 26 -51.46 -12.89 15.58
CA VAL A 26 -51.38 -12.71 14.12
C VAL A 26 -50.62 -11.44 13.74
N MET A 27 -50.86 -10.32 14.43
CA MET A 27 -50.10 -9.07 14.20
C MET A 27 -48.61 -9.26 14.49
N ARG A 28 -48.28 -9.97 15.57
CA ARG A 28 -46.89 -10.29 15.91
C ARG A 28 -46.24 -11.15 14.84
N SER A 29 -46.90 -12.23 14.38
CA SER A 29 -46.39 -13.08 13.30
C SER A 29 -46.19 -12.31 11.99
N ALA A 30 -47.11 -11.41 11.64
CA ALA A 30 -46.99 -10.56 10.46
C ALA A 30 -45.81 -9.58 10.57
N SER A 31 -45.61 -8.99 11.76
CA SER A 31 -44.48 -8.10 12.04
C SER A 31 -43.14 -8.85 12.00
N GLU A 32 -43.04 -10.01 12.65
CA GLU A 32 -41.85 -10.85 12.64
C GLU A 32 -41.52 -11.32 11.21
N LYS A 33 -42.52 -11.70 10.43
CA LYS A 33 -42.33 -12.05 9.01
C LYS A 33 -41.77 -10.86 8.22
N LYS A 34 -42.32 -9.66 8.40
CA LYS A 34 -41.85 -8.45 7.69
C LYS A 34 -40.41 -8.10 8.08
N ILE A 35 -40.07 -8.17 9.37
CA ILE A 35 -38.71 -7.90 9.86
C ILE A 35 -37.74 -8.96 9.32
N SER A 36 -38.12 -10.24 9.35
CA SER A 36 -37.29 -11.35 8.86
C SER A 36 -37.07 -11.25 7.35
N GLN A 37 -38.10 -10.88 6.59
CA GLN A 37 -37.97 -10.63 5.15
C GLN A 37 -37.08 -9.43 4.87
N GLY A 38 -37.25 -8.31 5.58
CA GLY A 38 -36.36 -7.15 5.43
C GLY A 38 -34.91 -7.46 5.77
N TYR A 39 -34.66 -8.29 6.78
CA TYR A 39 -33.31 -8.77 7.11
C TYR A 39 -32.74 -9.68 6.01
N ALA A 40 -33.53 -10.62 5.50
CA ALA A 40 -33.13 -11.50 4.40
C ALA A 40 -32.80 -10.69 3.12
N ASP A 41 -33.67 -9.75 2.74
CA ASP A 41 -33.48 -8.87 1.58
C ASP A 41 -32.23 -8.00 1.77
N SER A 42 -31.99 -7.49 2.98
CA SER A 42 -30.77 -6.74 3.34
C SER A 42 -29.51 -7.58 3.19
N ALA A 43 -29.51 -8.82 3.69
CA ALA A 43 -28.36 -9.72 3.58
C ALA A 43 -28.09 -10.09 2.11
N GLN A 44 -29.14 -10.29 1.32
CA GLN A 44 -29.01 -10.54 -0.11
C GLN A 44 -28.49 -9.33 -0.87
N ALA A 45 -28.98 -8.12 -0.55
CA ALA A 45 -28.45 -6.88 -1.12
C ALA A 45 -26.94 -6.70 -0.79
N PHE A 46 -26.53 -7.06 0.43
CA PHE A 46 -25.12 -7.05 0.83
C PHE A 46 -24.27 -8.02 -0.01
N TRP A 47 -24.69 -9.29 -0.15
CA TRP A 47 -23.96 -10.27 -0.97
C TRP A 47 -23.91 -9.88 -2.46
N ILE A 48 -24.97 -9.24 -2.97
CA ILE A 48 -24.97 -8.71 -4.33
C ILE A 48 -23.96 -7.56 -4.48
N ALA A 49 -23.85 -6.68 -3.48
CA ALA A 49 -22.83 -5.65 -3.46
C ALA A 49 -21.41 -6.25 -3.38
N GLU A 50 -21.20 -7.29 -2.58
CA GLU A 50 -19.92 -8.01 -2.48
C GLU A 50 -19.53 -8.67 -3.81
N ALA A 51 -20.49 -9.30 -4.49
CA ALA A 51 -20.28 -9.85 -5.83
C ALA A 51 -19.90 -8.75 -6.84
N GLY A 52 -20.54 -7.58 -6.78
CA GLY A 52 -20.16 -6.44 -7.61
C GLY A 52 -18.76 -5.91 -7.30
N LEU A 53 -18.35 -5.91 -6.03
CA LEU A 53 -16.99 -5.52 -5.62
C LEU A 53 -15.94 -6.53 -6.12
N ALA A 54 -16.22 -7.82 -6.00
CA ALA A 54 -15.36 -8.87 -6.55
C ALA A 54 -15.26 -8.79 -8.08
N GLN A 55 -16.36 -8.47 -8.77
CA GLN A 55 -16.34 -8.21 -10.22
C GLN A 55 -15.51 -6.97 -10.55
N ALA A 56 -15.62 -5.90 -9.76
CA ALA A 56 -14.83 -4.69 -9.95
C ALA A 56 -13.33 -5.00 -9.85
N TYR A 57 -12.94 -5.74 -8.80
CA TYR A 57 -11.59 -6.24 -8.61
C TYR A 57 -11.09 -7.07 -9.79
N TYR A 58 -11.87 -8.07 -10.23
CA TYR A 58 -11.52 -8.94 -11.35
C TYR A 58 -11.35 -8.16 -12.66
N ASN A 59 -12.26 -7.25 -12.95
CA ASN A 59 -12.19 -6.43 -14.16
C ASN A 59 -10.93 -5.58 -14.13
N TRP A 60 -10.64 -4.95 -12.99
CA TRP A 60 -9.42 -4.20 -12.82
C TRP A 60 -8.18 -5.05 -12.97
N SER A 61 -8.05 -6.15 -12.24
CA SER A 61 -6.84 -6.99 -12.31
C SER A 61 -6.50 -7.45 -13.73
N ASN A 62 -7.51 -7.52 -14.62
CA ASN A 62 -7.36 -7.92 -16.01
C ASN A 62 -7.39 -6.76 -17.02
N GLY A 63 -7.39 -5.50 -16.57
CA GLY A 63 -7.45 -4.33 -17.46
C GLY A 63 -8.76 -4.19 -18.24
N ILE A 64 -9.84 -4.80 -17.75
CA ILE A 64 -11.17 -4.79 -18.36
C ILE A 64 -11.93 -3.56 -17.85
N SER A 65 -12.58 -2.84 -18.77
CA SER A 65 -13.45 -1.71 -18.41
C SER A 65 -14.60 -2.16 -17.51
N GLN A 66 -14.92 -1.35 -16.51
CA GLN A 66 -16.05 -1.64 -15.63
C GLN A 66 -17.39 -1.57 -16.38
N PRO A 67 -18.35 -2.45 -16.08
CA PRO A 67 -19.68 -2.37 -16.65
C PRO A 67 -20.33 -1.05 -16.24
N GLN A 68 -20.92 -0.36 -17.20
CA GLN A 68 -21.66 0.87 -16.93
C GLN A 68 -23.10 0.55 -16.52
N GLY A 69 -23.54 1.13 -15.40
CA GLY A 69 -24.89 0.99 -14.89
C GLY A 69 -25.14 -0.28 -14.08
N ALA A 70 -26.43 -0.60 -13.87
CA ALA A 70 -26.84 -1.72 -13.03
C ALA A 70 -26.72 -3.07 -13.77
N VAL A 71 -26.06 -4.04 -13.14
CA VAL A 71 -25.86 -5.40 -13.62
C VAL A 71 -26.67 -6.38 -12.78
N SER A 72 -27.42 -7.28 -13.41
CA SER A 72 -28.22 -8.28 -12.71
C SER A 72 -27.36 -9.43 -12.19
N TYR A 73 -27.54 -9.79 -10.91
CA TYR A 73 -26.87 -10.93 -10.27
C TYR A 73 -27.74 -11.49 -9.14
N GLY A 74 -27.87 -12.82 -9.05
CA GLY A 74 -28.53 -13.48 -7.91
C GLY A 74 -29.99 -13.08 -7.65
N GLY A 75 -30.71 -12.56 -8.66
CA GLY A 75 -32.09 -12.08 -8.51
C GLY A 75 -32.23 -10.62 -8.05
N GLY A 76 -31.12 -9.91 -7.86
CA GLY A 76 -31.08 -8.46 -7.69
C GLY A 76 -30.13 -7.80 -8.69
N THR A 77 -29.67 -6.59 -8.37
CA THR A 77 -28.76 -5.82 -9.22
C THR A 77 -27.65 -5.18 -8.40
N TYR A 78 -26.47 -5.02 -8.98
CA TYR A 78 -25.42 -4.16 -8.43
C TYR A 78 -25.03 -3.07 -9.43
N SER A 79 -24.55 -1.93 -8.95
CA SER A 79 -23.96 -0.87 -9.77
C SER A 79 -22.59 -0.51 -9.21
N ILE A 80 -21.59 -0.39 -10.09
CA ILE A 80 -20.23 -0.01 -9.73
C ILE A 80 -20.03 1.46 -10.07
N ASP A 81 -19.72 2.27 -9.07
CA ASP A 81 -19.26 3.64 -9.21
C ASP A 81 -17.75 3.70 -8.90
N ALA A 82 -16.98 3.73 -9.97
CA ALA A 82 -15.52 3.80 -9.96
C ALA A 82 -15.08 5.26 -10.11
N SER A 83 -15.35 6.07 -9.09
CA SER A 83 -15.00 7.50 -9.09
C SER A 83 -13.50 7.76 -9.07
N SER A 84 -12.68 6.79 -8.63
CA SER A 84 -11.23 6.81 -8.71
C SER A 84 -10.64 5.41 -8.84
N LEU A 85 -9.38 5.31 -9.26
CA LEU A 85 -8.65 4.03 -9.28
C LEU A 85 -8.47 3.45 -7.87
N VAL A 86 -8.43 4.31 -6.84
CA VAL A 86 -8.11 3.93 -5.47
C VAL A 86 -9.35 3.52 -4.68
N GLN A 87 -10.52 4.10 -4.97
CA GLN A 87 -11.76 3.84 -4.23
C GLN A 87 -12.91 3.48 -5.16
N THR A 88 -13.65 2.47 -4.76
CA THR A 88 -14.76 1.91 -5.53
C THR A 88 -15.97 1.79 -4.66
N ARG A 89 -17.07 2.35 -5.13
CA ARG A 89 -18.36 2.20 -4.46
C ARG A 89 -19.22 1.24 -5.25
N VAL A 90 -19.77 0.24 -4.58
CA VAL A 90 -20.67 -0.74 -5.18
C VAL A 90 -21.99 -0.74 -4.42
N THR A 91 -23.07 -0.47 -5.13
CA THR A 91 -24.43 -0.48 -4.57
C THR A 91 -25.13 -1.75 -5.02
N GLY A 92 -25.45 -2.65 -4.09
CA GLY A 92 -26.25 -3.84 -4.32
C GLY A 92 -27.71 -3.63 -3.90
N VAL A 93 -28.65 -4.06 -4.73
CA VAL A 93 -30.09 -3.89 -4.53
C VAL A 93 -30.79 -5.24 -4.66
N PHE A 94 -31.59 -5.60 -3.66
CA PHE A 94 -32.47 -6.76 -3.68
C PHE A 94 -33.82 -6.42 -3.06
N GLY A 95 -34.91 -6.62 -3.81
CA GLY A 95 -36.24 -6.21 -3.39
C GLY A 95 -36.30 -4.70 -3.12
N ALA A 96 -36.65 -4.33 -1.88
CA ALA A 96 -36.68 -2.93 -1.42
C ALA A 96 -35.42 -2.53 -0.62
N SER A 97 -34.45 -3.44 -0.47
CA SER A 97 -33.23 -3.21 0.30
C SER A 97 -32.07 -2.81 -0.61
N SER A 98 -31.25 -1.86 -0.15
CA SER A 98 -30.01 -1.43 -0.80
C SER A 98 -28.86 -1.45 0.20
N ARG A 99 -27.68 -1.86 -0.23
CA ARG A 99 -26.44 -1.89 0.56
C ARG A 99 -25.30 -1.34 -0.27
N ILE A 100 -24.44 -0.56 0.36
CA ILE A 100 -23.31 0.09 -0.30
C ILE A 100 -22.03 -0.41 0.33
N LEU A 101 -21.16 -1.01 -0.49
CA LEU A 101 -19.81 -1.35 -0.10
C LEU A 101 -18.84 -0.37 -0.74
N GLN A 102 -17.79 -0.04 -0.01
CA GLN A 102 -16.65 0.67 -0.55
C GLN A 102 -15.40 -0.17 -0.38
N GLY A 103 -14.72 -0.46 -1.50
CA GLY A 103 -13.40 -1.10 -1.50
C GLY A 103 -12.31 -0.10 -1.81
N SER A 104 -11.15 -0.29 -1.19
CA SER A 104 -9.91 0.41 -1.54
C SER A 104 -8.98 -0.54 -2.28
N PHE A 105 -8.55 -0.11 -3.47
CA PHE A 105 -7.63 -0.87 -4.31
C PHE A 105 -6.28 -0.15 -4.35
N VAL A 106 -5.23 -0.94 -4.18
CA VAL A 106 -3.86 -0.47 -4.37
C VAL A 106 -3.29 -1.19 -5.58
N PHE A 107 -2.76 -0.38 -6.47
CA PHE A 107 -1.91 -0.84 -7.55
C PHE A 107 -0.52 -1.01 -6.93
N ILE A 108 0.16 -2.09 -7.26
CA ILE A 108 1.51 -2.37 -6.80
C ILE A 108 2.34 -2.50 -8.07
N PRO A 109 3.13 -1.48 -8.44
CA PRO A 109 4.04 -1.53 -9.57
C PRO A 109 4.88 -2.80 -9.49
N ARG A 110 5.07 -3.47 -10.62
CA ARG A 110 5.80 -4.75 -10.66
C ARG A 110 7.20 -4.72 -10.02
N PRO A 111 7.95 -3.61 -10.04
CA PRO A 111 9.23 -3.54 -9.31
C PRO A 111 9.12 -3.84 -7.81
N PHE A 112 7.97 -3.59 -7.19
CA PHE A 112 7.72 -3.94 -5.79
C PHE A 112 7.52 -5.43 -5.53
N ASP A 113 7.31 -6.25 -6.58
CA ASP A 113 7.27 -7.71 -6.45
C ASP A 113 8.69 -8.33 -6.44
N ASN A 114 9.73 -7.48 -6.47
CA ASN A 114 11.13 -7.85 -6.49
C ASN A 114 11.84 -7.41 -5.20
N THR A 115 12.84 -8.19 -4.78
CA THR A 115 13.80 -7.78 -3.75
C THR A 115 14.73 -6.71 -4.28
N LEU A 116 15.18 -6.89 -5.53
CA LEU A 116 16.05 -5.94 -6.22
C LEU A 116 15.60 -5.75 -7.66
N SER A 117 15.51 -4.47 -8.04
CA SER A 117 15.02 -4.01 -9.33
C SER A 117 15.97 -2.94 -9.87
N ALA A 118 16.58 -3.19 -11.04
CA ALA A 118 17.48 -2.24 -11.72
C ALA A 118 17.00 -1.99 -13.15
N GLY A 119 16.69 -0.75 -13.50
CA GLY A 119 16.32 -0.37 -14.88
C GLY A 119 17.51 -0.34 -15.84
N GLY A 120 18.72 -0.23 -15.31
CA GLY A 120 20.01 -0.33 -15.98
C GLY A 120 20.74 -1.62 -15.59
N ASN A 121 22.04 -1.50 -15.30
CA ASN A 121 22.88 -2.64 -14.90
C ASN A 121 22.90 -2.86 -13.39
N LEU A 122 23.15 -4.10 -12.98
CA LEU A 122 23.56 -4.43 -11.61
C LEU A 122 25.06 -4.70 -11.59
N ARG A 123 25.81 -3.91 -10.82
CA ARG A 123 27.28 -4.01 -10.72
C ARG A 123 27.67 -4.41 -9.31
N LEU A 124 28.46 -5.47 -9.17
CA LEU A 124 29.04 -5.90 -7.90
C LEU A 124 30.57 -5.77 -7.95
N SER A 125 31.12 -4.77 -7.27
CA SER A 125 32.56 -4.51 -7.22
C SER A 125 33.11 -4.76 -5.82
N GLY A 126 34.37 -5.23 -5.68
CA GLY A 126 34.91 -5.56 -4.36
C GLY A 126 36.06 -6.57 -4.30
N LEU A 127 36.89 -6.48 -3.26
CA LEU A 127 38.06 -7.36 -3.08
C LEU A 127 37.69 -8.78 -2.60
N LEU A 128 36.71 -8.90 -1.70
CA LEU A 128 36.10 -10.16 -1.22
C LEU A 128 34.65 -9.87 -0.85
N ALA A 129 33.81 -9.67 -1.86
CA ALA A 129 32.41 -9.35 -1.69
C ALA A 129 31.55 -10.60 -1.84
N ARG A 130 30.56 -10.78 -0.98
CA ARG A 130 29.53 -11.79 -1.18
C ARG A 130 28.15 -11.19 -0.95
N VAL A 131 27.33 -11.18 -1.98
CA VAL A 131 25.93 -10.74 -1.91
C VAL A 131 25.02 -11.93 -2.15
N GLU A 132 23.98 -12.07 -1.33
CA GLU A 132 22.93 -13.06 -1.52
C GLU A 132 21.58 -12.36 -1.63
N ILE A 133 20.91 -12.51 -2.77
CA ILE A 133 19.57 -11.94 -2.98
C ILE A 133 18.57 -13.08 -3.03
N TYR A 134 17.67 -13.08 -2.05
CA TYR A 134 16.56 -14.01 -1.95
C TYR A 134 15.37 -13.47 -2.75
N ASP A 135 14.55 -14.39 -3.27
CA ASP A 135 13.43 -14.10 -4.19
C ASP A 135 13.86 -13.47 -5.53
N LYS A 136 13.00 -12.62 -6.11
CA LYS A 136 13.17 -12.07 -7.47
C LYS A 136 14.17 -10.92 -7.52
N THR A 137 15.09 -11.06 -8.46
CA THR A 137 15.95 -9.98 -8.97
C THR A 137 15.62 -9.75 -10.44
N ARG A 138 15.31 -8.51 -10.82
CA ARG A 138 14.99 -8.13 -12.20
C ARG A 138 15.89 -7.00 -12.66
N ILE A 139 16.55 -7.20 -13.80
CA ILE A 139 17.56 -6.28 -14.33
C ILE A 139 17.24 -6.05 -15.81
N SER A 140 17.01 -4.81 -16.21
CA SER A 140 16.75 -4.49 -17.61
C SER A 140 18.02 -4.43 -18.46
N GLY A 141 19.16 -4.13 -17.84
CA GLY A 141 20.49 -4.34 -18.40
C GLY A 141 21.06 -5.71 -18.04
N THR A 142 22.31 -5.72 -17.56
CA THR A 142 23.08 -6.93 -17.25
C THR A 142 23.64 -6.93 -15.84
N TYR A 143 23.96 -8.12 -15.33
CA TYR A 143 24.71 -8.30 -14.09
C TYR A 143 26.20 -8.44 -14.39
N SER A 144 27.02 -7.61 -13.76
CA SER A 144 28.48 -7.70 -13.85
C SER A 144 29.11 -7.72 -12.46
N ARG A 145 30.29 -8.36 -12.36
CA ARG A 145 31.06 -8.41 -11.12
C ARG A 145 32.55 -8.26 -11.34
N SER A 146 33.22 -7.65 -10.36
CA SER A 146 34.67 -7.58 -10.31
C SER A 146 35.33 -8.90 -9.86
N PHE A 147 36.64 -9.00 -10.03
CA PHE A 147 37.41 -10.15 -9.55
C PHE A 147 37.47 -10.16 -8.01
N GLY A 148 37.04 -11.26 -7.39
CA GLY A 148 36.97 -11.41 -5.93
C GLY A 148 35.56 -11.26 -5.36
N ALA A 149 34.65 -10.68 -6.13
CA ALA A 149 33.24 -10.59 -5.77
C ALA A 149 32.44 -11.84 -6.16
N SER A 150 31.40 -12.16 -5.40
CA SER A 150 30.47 -13.27 -5.64
C SER A 150 29.03 -12.85 -5.35
N GLY A 151 28.11 -13.20 -6.24
CA GLY A 151 26.69 -12.94 -6.06
C GLY A 151 25.93 -14.25 -6.20
N TRP A 152 25.07 -14.55 -5.23
CA TRP A 152 24.08 -15.62 -5.31
C TRP A 152 22.70 -14.99 -5.41
N PHE A 153 21.87 -15.52 -6.31
CA PHE A 153 20.52 -15.03 -6.55
C PHE A 153 19.58 -16.21 -6.60
N GLU A 154 18.46 -16.13 -5.89
CA GLU A 154 17.43 -17.18 -5.93
C GLU A 154 16.71 -17.23 -7.27
N ASP A 155 16.19 -16.09 -7.75
CA ASP A 155 15.58 -15.94 -9.07
C ASP A 155 16.04 -14.64 -9.75
N LYS A 156 17.11 -14.72 -10.55
CA LYS A 156 17.61 -13.59 -11.34
C LYS A 156 17.20 -13.68 -12.81
N GLN A 157 16.68 -12.58 -13.35
CA GLN A 157 16.46 -12.38 -14.78
C GLN A 157 17.09 -11.07 -15.24
N GLU A 158 17.87 -11.14 -16.33
CA GLU A 158 18.54 -10.02 -16.99
C GLU A 158 17.89 -9.73 -18.34
N ASN A 159 18.10 -8.53 -18.88
CA ASN A 159 17.51 -8.06 -20.14
C ASN A 159 15.97 -8.14 -20.15
N VAL A 160 15.34 -7.90 -19.01
CA VAL A 160 13.87 -7.87 -18.91
C VAL A 160 13.32 -6.49 -19.33
N ASP A 161 12.02 -6.45 -19.66
CA ASP A 161 11.33 -5.20 -19.98
C ASP A 161 11.39 -4.20 -18.81
N GLN A 162 11.61 -2.92 -19.12
CA GLN A 162 11.68 -1.84 -18.12
C GLN A 162 10.41 -1.70 -17.28
N ASN A 163 9.25 -2.17 -17.77
CA ASN A 163 8.02 -2.21 -16.97
C ASN A 163 8.07 -3.18 -15.79
N LEU A 164 9.04 -4.09 -15.75
CA LEU A 164 9.28 -4.99 -14.62
C LEU A 164 10.29 -4.43 -13.63
N THR A 165 11.06 -3.42 -14.03
CA THR A 165 12.23 -2.95 -13.28
C THR A 165 12.11 -1.50 -12.78
N THR A 166 11.40 -0.65 -13.52
CA THR A 166 11.31 0.79 -13.28
C THR A 166 9.91 1.23 -12.86
N ILE A 167 9.85 2.28 -12.04
CA ILE A 167 8.61 2.99 -11.70
C ILE A 167 8.64 4.33 -12.41
N LYS A 168 7.68 4.52 -13.33
CA LYS A 168 7.42 5.82 -13.93
C LYS A 168 6.48 6.61 -13.03
N ILE A 169 6.82 7.87 -12.72
CA ILE A 169 5.93 8.73 -11.93
C ILE A 169 4.67 9.05 -12.76
N PRO A 170 3.47 8.82 -12.21
CA PRO A 170 2.21 9.22 -12.85
C PRO A 170 2.14 10.71 -13.14
N ASP A 171 1.35 11.10 -14.16
CA ASP A 171 0.92 12.49 -14.36
C ASP A 171 -0.03 12.90 -13.22
N TYR A 172 0.55 13.40 -12.13
CA TYR A 172 -0.18 13.85 -10.94
C TYR A 172 -0.84 15.20 -11.16
N SER A 173 -0.27 16.04 -12.04
CA SER A 173 -0.83 17.35 -12.34
C SER A 173 -2.05 17.26 -13.28
N GLY A 174 -2.22 16.12 -13.97
CA GLY A 174 -3.28 15.88 -14.93
C GLY A 174 -3.17 16.77 -16.16
N ASN A 175 -1.98 17.29 -16.45
CA ASN A 175 -1.75 18.27 -17.50
C ASN A 175 -1.50 17.60 -18.87
N GLY A 176 -1.29 16.28 -18.91
CA GLY A 176 -0.98 15.50 -20.11
C GLY A 176 0.40 15.80 -20.72
N VAL A 177 1.29 16.48 -19.98
CA VAL A 177 2.65 16.83 -20.35
C VAL A 177 3.61 15.78 -19.76
N SER A 178 4.74 15.56 -20.42
CA SER A 178 5.80 14.69 -19.89
C SER A 178 6.72 15.50 -18.97
N ASP A 179 6.23 15.91 -17.80
CA ASP A 179 6.95 16.68 -16.79
C ASP A 179 7.13 15.90 -15.47
N GLU A 180 7.76 14.73 -15.58
CA GLU A 180 7.87 13.75 -14.50
C GLU A 180 8.46 14.32 -13.18
N PHE A 181 9.38 15.28 -13.25
CA PHE A 181 9.90 15.97 -12.05
C PHE A 181 8.83 16.82 -11.35
N SER A 182 8.06 17.59 -12.12
CA SER A 182 6.95 18.40 -11.59
C SER A 182 5.88 17.51 -10.96
N ASP A 183 5.59 16.38 -11.60
CA ASP A 183 4.71 15.36 -11.05
C ASP A 183 5.28 14.71 -9.78
N PHE A 184 6.60 14.48 -9.71
CA PHE A 184 7.28 13.99 -8.51
C PHE A 184 7.20 14.98 -7.34
N VAL A 185 7.37 16.28 -7.61
CA VAL A 185 7.18 17.33 -6.59
C VAL A 185 5.74 17.32 -6.08
N LEU A 186 4.75 17.21 -6.98
CA LEU A 186 3.35 17.15 -6.59
C LEU A 186 3.03 15.85 -5.82
N PHE A 187 3.63 14.73 -6.22
CA PHE A 187 3.61 13.46 -5.49
C PHE A 187 4.09 13.64 -4.05
N GLY A 188 5.26 14.24 -3.84
CA GLY A 188 5.84 14.44 -2.51
C GLY A 188 4.95 15.32 -1.62
N ARG A 189 4.38 16.39 -2.19
CA ARG A 189 3.41 17.25 -1.51
C ARG A 189 2.13 16.49 -1.12
N ASN A 190 1.57 15.70 -2.04
CA ASN A 190 0.37 14.90 -1.77
C ASN A 190 0.63 13.81 -0.72
N ALA A 191 1.79 13.16 -0.79
CA ALA A 191 2.23 12.18 0.19
C ALA A 191 2.31 12.82 1.59
N ALA A 192 2.98 13.96 1.72
CA ALA A 192 3.07 14.70 2.98
C ALA A 192 1.68 15.14 3.49
N GLN A 193 0.83 15.72 2.64
CA GLN A 193 -0.52 16.18 3.02
C GLN A 193 -1.48 15.05 3.43
N SER A 194 -1.18 13.80 3.08
CA SER A 194 -2.00 12.65 3.46
C SER A 194 -1.84 12.22 4.92
N TYR A 195 -0.89 12.82 5.65
CA TYR A 195 -0.64 12.58 7.07
C TYR A 195 -0.97 13.82 7.91
N PRO A 196 -1.33 13.65 9.20
CA PRO A 196 -1.44 14.75 10.16
C PRO A 196 -0.16 15.60 10.21
N GLU A 197 -0.30 16.93 10.39
CA GLU A 197 0.83 17.87 10.41
C GLU A 197 1.90 17.53 11.45
N ASP A 198 1.50 16.96 12.59
CA ASP A 198 2.40 16.52 13.65
C ASP A 198 3.20 15.25 13.28
N GLN A 199 2.84 14.54 12.22
CA GLN A 199 3.55 13.37 11.68
C GLN A 199 4.44 13.70 10.49
N VAL A 200 4.48 14.97 10.05
CA VAL A 200 5.20 15.39 8.85
C VAL A 200 6.29 16.41 9.22
N VAL A 201 7.41 16.34 8.50
CA VAL A 201 8.42 17.40 8.46
C VAL A 201 8.58 17.80 6.99
N TYR A 202 8.18 19.04 6.67
CA TYR A 202 8.32 19.59 5.32
C TYR A 202 9.38 20.68 5.29
N ILE A 203 10.38 20.54 4.41
CA ILE A 203 11.51 21.45 4.30
C ILE A 203 11.67 21.84 2.84
N GLN A 204 11.56 23.14 2.53
CA GLN A 204 11.82 23.64 1.18
C GLN A 204 13.20 24.30 1.13
N THR A 205 14.14 23.74 0.37
CA THR A 205 15.54 24.18 0.31
C THR A 205 16.24 23.58 -0.92
N ASP A 206 17.13 24.36 -1.54
CA ASP A 206 18.03 23.83 -2.58
C ASP A 206 19.33 23.25 -2.00
N ASN A 207 19.60 23.49 -0.71
CA ASN A 207 20.78 22.99 -0.02
C ASN A 207 20.56 21.61 0.60
N THR A 208 21.66 20.95 0.96
CA THR A 208 21.64 19.69 1.69
C THR A 208 21.07 19.83 3.10
N VAL A 209 20.14 18.95 3.47
CA VAL A 209 19.57 18.80 4.81
C VAL A 209 20.26 17.64 5.50
N ASN A 210 20.79 17.85 6.70
CA ASN A 210 21.32 16.77 7.52
C ASN A 210 20.28 16.33 8.55
N ILE A 211 19.84 15.08 8.47
CA ILE A 211 18.88 14.47 9.37
C ILE A 211 19.64 13.60 10.37
N PHE A 212 19.50 13.97 11.63
CA PHE A 212 19.97 13.19 12.77
C PHE A 212 18.75 12.74 13.57
N PRO A 213 18.62 11.44 13.87
CA PRO A 213 17.54 10.95 14.71
C PRO A 213 17.63 11.63 16.06
N ASN A 214 16.50 12.14 16.50
CA ASN A 214 16.37 12.76 17.79
C ASN A 214 14.92 12.62 18.27
N GLN A 215 14.66 13.09 19.49
CA GLN A 215 13.32 13.03 20.08
C GLN A 215 12.26 13.81 19.28
N ASP A 216 12.66 14.74 18.40
CA ASP A 216 11.73 15.53 17.58
C ASP A 216 11.25 14.76 16.33
N LEU A 217 11.95 13.69 15.93
CA LEU A 217 11.54 12.80 14.85
C LEU A 217 10.64 11.65 15.33
N VAL A 218 10.46 11.50 16.65
CA VAL A 218 9.64 10.43 17.21
C VAL A 218 8.18 10.59 16.79
N GLY A 219 7.62 9.53 16.22
CA GLY A 219 6.25 9.50 15.71
C GLY A 219 6.06 10.21 14.36
N LYS A 220 7.12 10.80 13.78
CA LYS A 220 7.08 11.26 12.39
C LYS A 220 6.96 10.08 11.43
N LYS A 221 6.26 10.30 10.33
CA LYS A 221 6.00 9.32 9.26
C LYS A 221 6.60 9.75 7.94
N ILE A 222 6.64 11.05 7.66
CA ILE A 222 7.20 11.61 6.44
C ILE A 222 8.16 12.75 6.77
N ILE A 223 9.35 12.70 6.19
CA ILE A 223 10.19 13.89 5.99
C ILE A 223 10.24 14.14 4.49
N TYR A 224 9.77 15.30 4.04
CA TYR A 224 9.82 15.68 2.63
C TYR A 224 10.70 16.92 2.47
N VAL A 225 11.78 16.76 1.71
CA VAL A 225 12.71 17.82 1.35
C VAL A 225 12.51 18.18 -0.12
N GLU A 226 12.04 19.40 -0.35
CA GLU A 226 11.70 19.91 -1.67
C GLU A 226 12.69 21.00 -2.10
N GLY A 227 13.44 20.71 -3.16
CA GLY A 227 14.23 21.65 -3.93
C GLY A 227 13.41 22.32 -5.03
N THR A 228 13.89 23.47 -5.50
CA THR A 228 13.22 24.26 -6.53
C THR A 228 13.41 23.71 -7.95
N GLN A 229 14.35 22.78 -8.13
CA GLN A 229 14.71 22.13 -9.40
C GLN A 229 15.17 20.69 -9.16
N ALA A 230 15.20 19.89 -10.23
CA ALA A 230 15.69 18.51 -10.18
C ALA A 230 17.14 18.46 -9.69
N GLY A 231 17.43 17.57 -8.73
CA GLY A 231 18.75 17.48 -8.12
C GLY A 231 19.05 18.55 -7.09
N ALA A 232 18.04 19.25 -6.59
CA ALA A 232 18.18 20.15 -5.44
C ALA A 232 17.39 19.58 -4.25
N GLY A 233 17.81 19.94 -3.04
CA GLY A 233 17.17 19.46 -1.80
C GLY A 233 17.74 18.13 -1.29
N ASP A 234 19.04 17.93 -1.44
CA ASP A 234 19.74 16.72 -1.01
C ASP A 234 19.54 16.46 0.49
N VAL A 235 19.64 15.18 0.86
CA VAL A 235 19.47 14.76 2.25
C VAL A 235 20.61 13.83 2.64
N ASN A 236 21.29 14.18 3.72
CA ASN A 236 22.17 13.27 4.42
C ASN A 236 21.47 12.74 5.67
N ILE A 237 21.46 11.44 5.84
CA ILE A 237 20.82 10.76 6.95
C ILE A 237 21.91 10.06 7.75
N PHE A 238 22.07 10.46 9.01
CA PHE A 238 23.05 9.89 9.93
C PHE A 238 22.30 9.24 11.09
N PHE A 239 21.91 7.97 10.94
CA PHE A 239 21.23 7.28 12.01
C PHE A 239 22.20 6.92 13.14
N ASP A 240 21.70 6.98 14.37
CA ASP A 240 22.40 6.49 15.56
C ASP A 240 21.44 5.62 16.40
N THR A 241 21.90 5.22 17.59
CA THR A 241 21.13 4.36 18.49
C THR A 241 19.88 5.00 19.09
N THR A 242 19.57 6.27 18.79
CA THR A 242 18.40 6.98 19.33
C THR A 242 17.11 6.71 18.58
N TRP A 243 17.18 6.02 17.44
CA TRP A 243 16.00 5.50 16.74
C TRP A 243 15.26 4.49 17.60
N HIS A 244 13.93 4.60 17.71
CA HIS A 244 13.15 3.73 18.59
C HIS A 244 12.61 2.50 17.84
N ALA A 245 12.45 1.40 18.58
CA ALA A 245 11.84 0.19 18.04
C ALA A 245 10.42 0.46 17.53
N GLY A 246 10.09 -0.06 16.35
CA GLY A 246 8.78 0.10 15.72
C GLY A 246 8.53 1.46 15.06
N GLU A 247 9.53 2.35 14.98
CA GLU A 247 9.44 3.54 14.15
C GLU A 247 9.40 3.17 12.67
N ASP A 248 8.61 3.90 11.88
CA ASP A 248 8.42 3.66 10.45
C ASP A 248 8.32 5.01 9.78
N LEU A 249 9.43 5.41 9.17
CA LEU A 249 9.67 6.73 8.60
C LEU A 249 10.06 6.60 7.14
N THR A 250 9.50 7.47 6.31
CA THR A 250 9.94 7.64 4.94
C THR A 250 10.54 9.03 4.73
N VAL A 251 11.71 9.07 4.11
CA VAL A 251 12.35 10.31 3.64
C VAL A 251 12.15 10.44 2.13
N ILE A 252 11.58 11.56 1.72
CA ILE A 252 11.34 11.91 0.32
C ILE A 252 12.22 13.12 -0.02
N SER A 253 13.00 13.04 -1.10
CA SER A 253 13.85 14.13 -1.58
C SER A 253 13.74 14.31 -3.10
N THR A 254 13.74 15.57 -3.55
CA THR A 254 13.89 15.96 -4.96
C THR A 254 15.36 15.97 -5.44
N GLY A 255 16.30 15.73 -4.54
CA GLY A 255 17.73 15.59 -4.80
C GLY A 255 18.24 14.21 -4.44
N ASP A 256 19.50 14.15 -4.04
CA ASP A 256 20.15 12.92 -3.60
C ASP A 256 19.76 12.55 -2.16
N ILE A 257 19.72 11.26 -1.86
CA ILE A 257 19.69 10.77 -0.48
C ILE A 257 20.99 10.01 -0.21
N THR A 258 21.78 10.50 0.75
CA THR A 258 22.93 9.77 1.30
C THR A 258 22.57 9.26 2.69
N TYR A 259 22.61 7.94 2.88
CA TYR A 259 22.36 7.28 4.14
C TYR A 259 23.66 6.64 4.67
N VAL A 260 24.00 6.96 5.92
CA VAL A 260 25.10 6.30 6.63
C VAL A 260 24.49 5.41 7.70
N GLU A 261 24.71 4.11 7.57
CA GLU A 261 24.12 3.12 8.46
C GLU A 261 24.71 3.20 9.88
N PRO A 262 23.88 3.08 10.93
CA PRO A 262 24.37 2.96 12.30
C PRO A 262 24.96 1.57 12.54
N LEU A 263 25.89 1.47 13.49
CA LEU A 263 26.45 0.19 13.95
C LEU A 263 25.42 -0.79 14.54
N GLN A 264 24.24 -0.30 14.95
CA GLN A 264 23.17 -1.08 15.55
C GLN A 264 21.81 -0.45 15.20
N PHE A 265 20.99 -1.19 14.46
CA PHE A 265 19.58 -0.85 14.27
C PHE A 265 18.73 -1.45 15.39
N GLN A 266 17.65 -0.77 15.76
CA GLN A 266 16.67 -1.34 16.70
C GLN A 266 15.77 -2.33 15.99
N ALA A 267 15.28 -3.34 16.72
CA ALA A 267 14.32 -4.30 16.18
C ALA A 267 13.03 -3.59 15.69
N ASP A 268 12.49 -4.07 14.57
CA ASP A 268 11.23 -3.62 13.95
C ASP A 268 11.17 -2.15 13.51
N ALA A 269 12.26 -1.42 13.61
CA ALA A 269 12.38 -0.09 13.03
C ALA A 269 12.48 -0.17 11.50
N ARG A 270 11.95 0.85 10.80
CA ARG A 270 11.97 0.96 9.35
C ARG A 270 12.37 2.37 8.91
N LEU A 271 13.26 2.42 7.93
CA LEU A 271 13.59 3.63 7.21
C LEU A 271 13.44 3.36 5.73
N SER A 272 12.50 4.03 5.09
CA SER A 272 12.30 3.93 3.65
C SER A 272 12.66 5.25 2.97
N THR A 273 13.10 5.19 1.72
CA THR A 273 13.60 6.38 1.00
C THR A 273 13.03 6.48 -0.41
N ILE A 274 12.74 7.71 -0.81
CA ILE A 274 12.25 8.05 -2.15
C ILE A 274 13.05 9.26 -2.64
N SER A 275 13.99 9.04 -3.55
CA SER A 275 14.83 10.07 -4.16
C SER A 275 14.51 10.28 -5.64
N TRP A 276 14.62 11.53 -6.08
CA TRP A 276 14.53 11.87 -7.50
C TRP A 276 15.86 11.70 -8.23
N VAL A 277 17.01 11.81 -7.56
CA VAL A 277 18.31 11.61 -8.20
C VAL A 277 18.89 10.30 -7.69
N ASP A 278 20.00 10.33 -6.96
CA ASP A 278 20.70 9.13 -6.53
C ASP A 278 20.35 8.76 -5.09
N TYR A 279 20.42 7.47 -4.82
CA TYR A 279 20.49 6.93 -3.48
C TYR A 279 21.91 6.43 -3.23
N ASN A 280 22.53 6.88 -2.14
CA ASN A 280 23.87 6.50 -1.74
C ASN A 280 23.82 5.95 -0.31
N GLU A 281 24.28 4.72 -0.12
CA GLU A 281 24.36 4.08 1.19
C GLU A 281 25.80 3.71 1.50
N ALA A 282 26.21 3.98 2.73
CA ALA A 282 27.50 3.54 3.24
C ALA A 282 27.32 2.86 4.59
N SER A 283 27.73 1.60 4.67
CA SER A 283 27.75 0.82 5.91
C SER A 283 29.18 0.49 6.35
N VAL A 284 29.36 0.39 7.67
CA VAL A 284 30.57 -0.16 8.27
C VAL A 284 30.16 -1.04 9.44
N PHE A 285 30.46 -2.34 9.37
CA PHE A 285 30.03 -3.38 10.31
C PHE A 285 28.53 -3.72 10.28
N ARG A 286 28.19 -4.86 10.91
CA ARG A 286 26.86 -5.49 10.92
C ARG A 286 25.70 -4.50 11.01
N SER A 287 24.94 -4.40 9.93
CA SER A 287 23.63 -3.75 9.87
C SER A 287 22.50 -4.76 9.63
N GLU A 288 21.37 -4.56 10.28
CA GLU A 288 20.14 -5.28 9.94
C GLU A 288 19.06 -4.22 9.89
N HIS A 289 18.50 -3.93 8.72
CA HIS A 289 17.47 -2.92 8.60
C HIS A 289 16.38 -3.37 7.65
N GLU A 290 15.19 -2.81 7.86
CA GLU A 290 14.06 -3.00 6.99
C GLU A 290 13.73 -1.69 6.27
N SER A 291 13.77 -1.72 4.94
CA SER A 291 13.64 -0.53 4.11
C SER A 291 12.98 -0.84 2.78
N ILE A 292 12.23 0.13 2.26
CA ILE A 292 11.91 0.19 0.84
C ILE A 292 12.66 1.39 0.28
N ILE A 293 13.53 1.13 -0.69
CA ILE A 293 14.35 2.13 -1.34
C ILE A 293 13.83 2.29 -2.76
N TYR A 294 13.40 3.51 -3.10
CA TYR A 294 13.14 3.91 -4.47
C TYR A 294 14.01 5.11 -4.82
N THR A 295 14.71 5.01 -5.94
CA THR A 295 15.46 6.11 -6.53
C THR A 295 15.16 6.19 -8.01
N HIS A 296 14.95 7.39 -8.52
CA HIS A 296 14.71 7.56 -9.96
C HIS A 296 16.00 7.34 -10.76
N ASP A 297 17.16 7.83 -10.31
CA ASP A 297 18.43 7.55 -11.00
C ASP A 297 19.11 6.29 -10.42
N ASP A 298 20.34 6.41 -9.89
CA ASP A 298 21.18 5.28 -9.48
C ASP A 298 21.04 4.96 -7.98
N ALA A 299 21.16 3.68 -7.62
CA ALA A 299 21.35 3.25 -6.23
C ALA A 299 22.76 2.70 -6.01
N ASN A 300 23.52 3.37 -5.16
CA ASN A 300 24.91 3.07 -4.84
C ASN A 300 25.05 2.62 -3.39
N PHE A 301 25.53 1.41 -3.17
CA PHE A 301 25.81 0.83 -1.86
C PHE A 301 27.32 0.67 -1.71
N VAL A 302 27.87 1.08 -0.57
CA VAL A 302 29.31 1.06 -0.28
C VAL A 302 29.55 0.51 1.11
N ASP A 303 29.81 -0.79 1.19
CA ASP A 303 29.94 -1.47 2.47
C ASP A 303 31.38 -1.88 2.74
N ILE A 304 31.83 -1.64 3.97
CA ILE A 304 33.21 -1.91 4.40
C ILE A 304 33.17 -2.74 5.68
N LEU A 305 33.70 -3.97 5.62
CA LEU A 305 33.74 -4.90 6.76
C LEU A 305 32.36 -5.20 7.37
N ASP A 306 31.34 -5.29 6.52
CA ASP A 306 29.96 -5.51 6.93
C ASP A 306 29.52 -6.99 6.83
N TRP A 307 28.68 -7.40 7.78
CA TRP A 307 27.93 -8.65 7.77
C TRP A 307 26.49 -8.31 8.12
N GLY A 308 25.68 -7.98 7.11
CA GLY A 308 24.34 -7.47 7.34
C GLY A 308 23.24 -8.24 6.64
N SER A 309 22.03 -7.73 6.83
CA SER A 309 20.91 -8.08 5.98
C SER A 309 19.92 -6.93 5.86
N THR A 310 19.59 -6.59 4.63
CA THR A 310 18.52 -5.68 4.27
C THR A 310 17.24 -6.48 3.95
N THR A 311 16.14 -6.15 4.64
CA THR A 311 14.82 -6.73 4.32
C THR A 311 13.94 -5.69 3.63
N GLY A 312 13.41 -6.00 2.45
CA GLY A 312 12.52 -5.12 1.71
C GLY A 312 12.78 -5.14 0.21
N SER A 313 12.72 -3.96 -0.42
CA SER A 313 12.86 -3.82 -1.87
C SER A 313 13.75 -2.64 -2.23
N VAL A 314 14.73 -2.88 -3.10
CA VAL A 314 15.57 -1.86 -3.73
C VAL A 314 15.12 -1.67 -5.17
N ILE A 315 14.72 -0.45 -5.52
CA ILE A 315 14.21 -0.10 -6.85
C ILE A 315 14.94 1.14 -7.36
N ALA A 316 15.77 0.96 -8.40
CA ALA A 316 16.43 2.05 -9.13
C ALA A 316 15.96 2.07 -10.59
N ASN A 317 15.56 3.23 -11.13
CA ASN A 317 15.19 3.26 -12.55
C ASN A 317 16.41 3.23 -13.48
N ASP A 318 17.62 3.50 -12.99
CA ASP A 318 18.86 3.25 -13.71
C ASP A 318 19.70 2.14 -13.05
N GLU A 319 20.95 2.41 -12.66
CA GLU A 319 21.87 1.36 -12.22
C GLU A 319 21.76 1.06 -10.72
N VAL A 320 22.10 -0.18 -10.35
CA VAL A 320 22.38 -0.55 -8.96
C VAL A 320 23.85 -0.97 -8.86
N SER A 321 24.57 -0.34 -7.95
CA SER A 321 26.02 -0.52 -7.76
C SER A 321 26.30 -0.93 -6.33
N LEU A 322 26.79 -2.15 -6.13
CA LEU A 322 27.19 -2.70 -4.83
C LEU A 322 28.72 -2.71 -4.77
N ASN A 323 29.31 -1.85 -3.93
CA ASN A 323 30.75 -1.66 -3.81
C ASN A 323 31.24 -2.13 -2.44
N GLU A 324 31.73 -3.36 -2.43
CA GLU A 324 31.82 -4.20 -1.25
C GLU A 324 33.28 -4.51 -0.89
N VAL A 325 33.74 -4.08 0.29
CA VAL A 325 35.10 -4.36 0.77
C VAL A 325 35.06 -5.27 1.99
N LEU A 326 35.30 -6.56 1.78
CA LEU A 326 35.35 -7.61 2.81
C LEU A 326 33.99 -7.81 3.51
N THR A 327 32.94 -8.06 2.74
CA THR A 327 31.57 -8.03 3.23
C THR A 327 30.78 -9.30 2.89
N TYR A 328 29.70 -9.50 3.64
CA TYR A 328 28.68 -10.50 3.35
C TYR A 328 27.30 -9.93 3.61
N GLU A 329 26.59 -9.59 2.53
CA GLU A 329 25.30 -8.91 2.59
C GLU A 329 24.17 -9.79 2.05
N LYS A 330 22.99 -9.67 2.68
CA LYS A 330 21.80 -10.45 2.33
C LYS A 330 20.61 -9.56 2.10
N TYR A 331 19.96 -9.71 0.96
CA TYR A 331 18.72 -9.02 0.65
C TYR A 331 17.55 -10.01 0.70
N TYR A 332 16.59 -9.74 1.57
CA TYR A 332 15.37 -10.53 1.73
C TYR A 332 14.16 -9.77 1.21
N TYR A 333 13.30 -10.46 0.45
CA TYR A 333 12.02 -9.87 0.04
C TYR A 333 11.09 -9.66 1.25
N SER A 334 10.37 -8.54 1.25
CA SER A 334 9.29 -8.29 2.21
C SER A 334 7.93 -8.36 1.50
N ASP A 335 7.17 -9.41 1.80
CA ASP A 335 5.78 -9.61 1.36
C ASP A 335 4.81 -8.53 1.90
N ARG A 336 5.32 -7.53 2.63
CA ARG A 336 4.51 -6.48 3.28
C ARG A 336 3.73 -5.64 2.30
N ILE A 337 4.27 -5.40 1.12
CA ILE A 337 3.57 -4.70 0.05
C ILE A 337 2.34 -5.50 -0.37
N ALA A 338 2.51 -6.81 -0.56
CA ALA A 338 1.40 -7.70 -0.77
C ALA A 338 0.46 -7.65 0.45
N ASN A 339 0.94 -7.65 1.69
CA ASN A 339 0.09 -7.62 2.88
C ASN A 339 -0.54 -6.25 3.20
N GLY A 340 -0.30 -5.24 2.37
CA GLY A 340 -0.84 -3.89 2.52
C GLY A 340 -0.17 -3.04 3.60
N ASP A 341 0.98 -3.48 4.09
CA ASP A 341 1.85 -2.80 5.07
C ASP A 341 2.96 -2.04 4.32
N LEU A 342 2.55 -1.08 3.47
CA LEU A 342 3.47 -0.20 2.76
C LEU A 342 3.98 0.90 3.69
N SER A 343 5.29 1.18 3.65
CA SER A 343 5.87 2.33 4.34
C SER A 343 5.15 3.63 3.94
N PRO A 344 5.14 4.64 4.83
CA PRO A 344 4.53 5.92 4.54
C PRO A 344 4.97 6.51 3.18
N GLY A 345 4.05 7.13 2.45
CA GLY A 345 4.37 7.74 1.15
C GLY A 345 4.42 6.76 -0.04
N PHE A 346 4.86 5.51 0.14
CA PHE A 346 4.97 4.53 -0.96
C PHE A 346 3.63 4.14 -1.59
N LYS A 347 2.53 4.22 -0.83
CA LYS A 347 1.17 4.06 -1.36
C LYS A 347 0.87 4.99 -2.54
N TRP A 348 1.53 6.15 -2.61
CA TRP A 348 1.33 7.09 -3.70
C TRP A 348 2.08 6.63 -4.97
N LEU A 349 3.33 6.16 -4.85
CA LEU A 349 4.08 5.55 -5.97
C LEU A 349 3.37 4.32 -6.52
N SER A 350 2.64 3.64 -5.65
CA SER A 350 1.98 2.41 -6.01
C SER A 350 0.78 2.64 -6.96
N THR A 351 0.23 3.85 -7.07
CA THR A 351 -0.96 4.14 -7.91
C THR A 351 -0.76 4.08 -9.44
N THR A 352 0.42 3.70 -9.94
CA THR A 352 0.65 3.59 -11.40
C THR A 352 -0.16 2.43 -12.01
N ASN A 353 -0.65 2.62 -13.24
CA ASN A 353 -1.53 1.67 -13.93
C ASN A 353 -0.86 0.31 -14.31
N ASN A 354 0.44 0.15 -14.08
CA ASN A 354 1.25 -0.99 -14.56
C ASN A 354 1.70 -1.90 -13.41
N GLY A 355 0.73 -2.41 -12.64
CA GLY A 355 1.01 -3.19 -11.43
C GLY A 355 0.05 -4.34 -11.16
N THR A 356 0.45 -5.21 -10.25
CA THR A 356 -0.45 -6.19 -9.62
C THR A 356 -1.48 -5.40 -8.81
N ARG A 357 -2.78 -5.70 -8.99
CA ARG A 357 -3.85 -4.99 -8.26
C ARG A 357 -4.24 -5.80 -7.05
N LYS A 358 -4.34 -5.17 -5.89
CA LYS A 358 -4.81 -5.81 -4.66
C LYS A 358 -5.91 -5.00 -4.00
N MET A 359 -6.95 -5.69 -3.54
CA MET A 359 -7.95 -5.11 -2.64
C MET A 359 -7.33 -5.05 -1.24
N MET A 360 -7.21 -3.84 -0.70
CA MET A 360 -6.56 -3.60 0.59
C MET A 360 -7.54 -3.72 1.74
N ASP A 361 -8.71 -3.14 1.54
CA ASP A 361 -9.76 -3.07 2.56
C ASP A 361 -11.11 -2.89 1.86
N TRP A 362 -12.17 -3.28 2.56
CA TRP A 362 -13.53 -2.94 2.16
C TRP A 362 -14.41 -2.79 3.40
N GLN A 363 -15.36 -1.85 3.30
CA GLN A 363 -16.31 -1.59 4.37
C GLN A 363 -17.70 -1.33 3.80
N GLU A 364 -18.71 -1.67 4.59
CA GLU A 364 -20.08 -1.21 4.35
C GLU A 364 -20.19 0.26 4.76
N ILE A 365 -20.72 1.09 3.87
CA ILE A 365 -21.00 2.49 4.16
C ILE A 365 -22.51 2.67 4.27
N ARG A 366 -22.92 3.38 5.31
CA ARG A 366 -24.30 3.85 5.47
C ARG A 366 -24.38 5.25 4.88
N ASP A 367 -25.33 5.45 3.97
CA ASP A 367 -25.73 6.79 3.52
C ASP A 367 -26.39 7.60 4.66
#